data_AF-A0A1S2M6H5-F1
#
_entry.id   AF-A0A1S2M6H5-F1
#
_cell.length_a   1.000
_cell.length_b   1.000
_cell.length_c   1.000
_cell.angle_alpha   90.00
_cell.angle_beta   90.00
_cell.angle_gamma   90.00
#
_symmetry.space_group_name_H-M   'P 1'
#
loop_
_entity.id
_entity.type
_entity.pdbx_description
1 polymer ?
#
loop_
_entity_poly.entity_id
_entity_poly.type
_entity_poly.pdbx_seq_one_letter_code
_entity_poly.pdbx_strand_id
1 'polypeptide(L)'
;MKKLLILIFIFLFFSIPISVYAQPEKCPDVSDLEDVTVEGRAEFLKALETLIPLTYEKGELAEFYSDWKVITALPFPKTVGREKDEGYYGMAKNFCGKEVADKSWLARIYFPKWEGISASSLEGQIFVAKSKEKGWYVWFRYH
;
A
#
# COMPACT_ATOMS: atom_id res chain seq x y z
N MET A 1 6.61 16.06 -49.00
CA MET A 1 5.95 14.91 -48.34
C MET A 1 6.71 14.34 -47.13
N LYS A 2 8.06 14.46 -47.04
CA LYS A 2 8.83 13.94 -45.89
C LYS A 2 8.66 14.72 -44.56
N LYS A 3 8.28 16.01 -44.61
CA LYS A 3 8.08 16.83 -43.39
C LYS A 3 6.73 16.63 -42.71
N LEU A 4 5.74 16.04 -43.40
CA LEU A 4 4.41 15.79 -42.85
C LEU A 4 4.36 14.50 -42.00
N LEU A 5 5.19 13.51 -42.33
CA LEU A 5 5.31 12.25 -41.59
C LEU A 5 5.95 12.42 -40.20
N ILE A 6 6.83 13.42 -40.02
CA ILE A 6 7.51 13.67 -38.74
C ILE A 6 6.56 14.30 -37.72
N LEU A 7 5.59 15.10 -38.16
CA LEU A 7 4.59 15.73 -37.28
C LEU A 7 3.56 14.72 -36.73
N ILE A 8 3.30 13.63 -37.46
CA ILE A 8 2.35 12.58 -37.02
C ILE A 8 2.97 11.70 -35.92
N PHE A 9 4.29 11.51 -35.91
CA PHE A 9 4.96 10.67 -34.90
C PHE A 9 5.05 11.35 -33.52
N ILE A 10 5.04 12.68 -33.47
CA ILE A 10 5.13 13.47 -32.23
C ILE A 10 3.77 13.52 -31.50
N PHE A 11 2.66 13.38 -32.24
CA PHE A 11 1.31 13.37 -31.65
C PHE A 11 0.90 12.03 -31.01
N LEU A 12 1.62 10.94 -31.30
CA LEU A 12 1.31 9.61 -30.76
C LEU A 12 1.91 9.35 -29.36
N PHE A 13 2.74 10.26 -28.83
CA PHE A 13 3.42 10.07 -27.54
C PHE A 13 2.73 10.74 -26.34
N PHE A 14 1.60 11.44 -26.51
CA PHE A 14 1.03 12.29 -25.46
C PHE A 14 -0.25 11.79 -24.77
N SER A 15 -0.70 10.55 -25.01
CA SER A 15 -2.06 10.16 -24.61
C SER A 15 -2.14 8.84 -23.86
N ILE A 16 -1.27 8.60 -22.87
CA ILE A 16 -1.62 7.68 -21.79
C ILE A 16 -1.53 8.47 -20.49
N PRO A 17 -2.66 8.94 -19.92
CA PRO A 17 -2.64 9.47 -18.57
C PRO A 17 -2.31 8.30 -17.64
N ILE A 18 -1.07 8.25 -17.14
CA ILE A 18 -0.73 7.40 -16.01
C ILE A 18 -1.40 8.07 -14.80
N SER A 19 -2.63 7.67 -14.50
CA SER A 19 -3.32 8.13 -13.30
C SER A 19 -2.66 7.48 -12.08
N VAL A 20 -1.60 8.10 -11.57
CA VAL A 20 -1.05 7.77 -10.26
C VAL A 20 -2.00 8.34 -9.22
N TYR A 21 -2.94 7.54 -8.75
CA TYR A 21 -3.85 7.96 -7.70
C TYR A 21 -3.11 8.01 -6.36
N ALA A 22 -3.09 9.19 -5.74
CA ALA A 22 -2.60 9.38 -4.38
C ALA A 22 -3.56 8.81 -3.31
N GLN A 23 -4.70 8.26 -3.73
CA GLN A 23 -5.81 7.77 -2.91
C GLN A 23 -6.27 6.39 -3.42
N PRO A 24 -6.90 5.54 -2.58
CA PRO A 24 -7.45 4.27 -3.04
C PRO A 24 -8.59 4.49 -4.04
N GLU A 25 -8.65 3.64 -5.07
CA GLU A 25 -9.75 3.68 -6.06
C GLU A 25 -11.10 3.29 -5.45
N LYS A 26 -11.08 2.42 -4.43
CA LYS A 26 -12.25 1.95 -3.71
C LYS A 26 -11.94 1.83 -2.23
N CYS A 27 -12.89 2.24 -1.41
CA CYS A 27 -12.82 2.04 0.03
C CYS A 27 -13.45 0.69 0.43
N PRO A 28 -12.90 0.04 1.46
CA PRO A 28 -13.54 -1.09 2.12
C PRO A 28 -14.98 -0.79 2.56
N ASP A 29 -15.86 -1.78 2.46
CA ASP A 29 -17.18 -1.73 3.08
C ASP A 29 -17.04 -2.05 4.58
N VAL A 30 -17.38 -1.07 5.44
CA VAL A 30 -17.30 -1.20 6.90
C VAL A 30 -18.08 -2.41 7.42
N SER A 31 -19.20 -2.76 6.77
CA SER A 31 -20.04 -3.88 7.20
C SER A 31 -19.38 -5.25 7.00
N ASP A 32 -18.41 -5.36 6.07
CA ASP A 32 -17.63 -6.56 5.80
C ASP A 32 -16.35 -6.64 6.66
N LEU A 33 -15.98 -5.58 7.39
CA LEU A 33 -14.74 -5.55 8.16
C LEU A 33 -14.90 -6.13 9.58
N GLU A 34 -13.97 -7.02 9.95
CA GLU A 34 -13.76 -7.43 11.34
C GLU A 34 -13.17 -6.29 12.18
N ASP A 35 -13.44 -6.31 13.48
CA ASP A 35 -12.79 -5.40 14.43
C ASP A 35 -11.34 -5.81 14.71
N VAL A 36 -10.51 -4.83 15.06
CA VAL A 36 -9.13 -5.10 15.46
C VAL A 36 -9.08 -5.72 16.86
N THR A 37 -8.39 -6.85 17.01
CA THR A 37 -8.24 -7.56 18.29
C THR A 37 -6.76 -7.77 18.64
N VAL A 38 -6.49 -8.16 19.91
CA VAL A 38 -5.12 -8.42 20.39
C VAL A 38 -4.56 -9.67 19.72
N GLU A 39 -5.38 -10.70 19.58
CA GLU A 39 -5.10 -11.95 18.85
C GLU A 39 -4.83 -11.67 17.37
N GLY A 40 -5.49 -10.64 16.82
CA GLY A 40 -5.34 -10.18 15.45
C GLY A 40 -3.91 -9.80 15.08
N ARG A 41 -3.04 -9.44 16.03
CA ARG A 41 -1.64 -9.08 15.71
C ARG A 41 -0.83 -10.27 15.22
N ALA A 42 -0.98 -11.43 15.85
CA ALA A 42 -0.24 -12.63 15.44
C ALA A 42 -0.76 -13.15 14.09
N GLU A 43 -2.07 -13.16 13.90
CA GLU A 43 -2.68 -13.48 12.60
C GLU A 43 -2.25 -12.50 11.51
N PHE A 44 -2.20 -11.20 11.82
CA PHE A 44 -1.78 -10.17 10.89
C PHE A 44 -0.34 -10.35 10.45
N LEU A 45 0.60 -10.56 11.39
CA LEU A 45 2.00 -10.83 11.06
C LEU A 45 2.15 -12.05 10.14
N LYS A 46 1.39 -13.12 10.38
CA LYS A 46 1.36 -14.29 9.50
C LYS A 46 0.78 -13.97 8.13
N ALA A 47 -0.27 -13.15 8.06
CA ALA A 47 -0.85 -12.73 6.79
C ALA A 47 0.12 -11.90 5.93
N LEU A 48 0.99 -11.10 6.56
CA LEU A 48 1.98 -10.28 5.85
C LEU A 48 2.95 -11.11 5.00
N GLU A 49 3.26 -12.36 5.39
CA GLU A 49 4.09 -13.28 4.60
C GLU A 49 3.50 -13.53 3.20
N THR A 50 2.18 -13.45 3.05
CA THR A 50 1.49 -13.55 1.76
C THR A 50 1.21 -12.19 1.15
N LEU A 51 0.78 -11.22 1.95
CA LEU A 51 0.33 -9.91 1.45
C LEU A 51 1.47 -9.08 0.87
N ILE A 52 2.68 -9.12 1.46
CA ILE A 52 3.81 -8.31 1.00
C ILE A 52 4.26 -8.76 -0.40
N PRO A 53 4.57 -10.05 -0.66
CA PRO A 53 4.90 -10.51 -2.01
C PRO A 53 3.78 -10.21 -3.01
N LEU A 54 2.52 -10.45 -2.65
CA LEU A 54 1.38 -10.16 -3.51
C LEU A 54 1.27 -8.67 -3.87
N THR A 55 1.75 -7.78 -3.01
CA THR A 55 1.64 -6.33 -3.20
C THR A 55 2.83 -5.73 -3.95
N TYR A 56 4.03 -6.25 -3.72
CA TYR A 56 5.28 -5.62 -4.18
C TYR A 56 6.07 -6.44 -5.21
N GLU A 57 6.01 -7.77 -5.18
CA GLU A 57 6.81 -8.64 -6.06
C GLU A 57 6.11 -8.84 -7.41
N LYS A 58 5.84 -7.73 -8.11
CA LYS A 58 5.18 -7.71 -9.41
C LYS A 58 5.92 -6.81 -10.40
N GLY A 59 5.98 -7.26 -11.65
CA GLY A 59 6.59 -6.50 -12.75
C GLY A 59 8.12 -6.53 -12.74
N GLU A 60 8.72 -5.63 -13.52
CA GLU A 60 10.17 -5.64 -13.84
C GLU A 60 11.06 -5.39 -12.63
N LEU A 61 10.55 -4.75 -11.58
CA LEU A 61 11.30 -4.40 -10.37
C LEU A 61 11.02 -5.35 -9.19
N ALA A 62 10.29 -6.46 -9.41
CA ALA A 62 9.89 -7.40 -8.36
C ALA A 62 11.07 -7.92 -7.54
N GLU A 63 12.22 -8.16 -8.18
CA GLU A 63 13.42 -8.68 -7.51
C GLU A 63 13.89 -7.77 -6.38
N PHE A 64 13.75 -6.45 -6.50
CA PHE A 64 14.15 -5.49 -5.45
C PHE A 64 13.22 -5.49 -4.23
N TYR A 65 12.04 -6.13 -4.32
CA TYR A 65 11.11 -6.27 -3.21
C TYR A 65 11.08 -7.68 -2.61
N SER A 66 11.81 -8.63 -3.19
CA SER A 66 11.83 -10.05 -2.78
C SER A 66 12.54 -10.35 -1.46
N ASP A 67 13.22 -9.36 -0.87
CA ASP A 67 13.74 -9.42 0.49
C ASP A 67 13.17 -8.24 1.26
N TRP A 68 12.67 -8.49 2.47
CA TRP A 68 11.96 -7.49 3.24
C TRP A 68 11.95 -7.79 4.75
N LYS A 69 11.73 -6.72 5.52
CA LYS A 69 11.58 -6.79 6.98
C LYS A 69 10.42 -5.92 7.43
N VAL A 70 9.56 -6.44 8.30
CA VAL A 70 8.49 -5.64 8.92
C VAL A 70 9.12 -4.72 9.97
N ILE A 71 9.00 -3.40 9.78
CA ILE A 71 9.42 -2.37 10.74
C ILE A 71 8.36 -2.26 11.84
N THR A 72 7.09 -2.08 11.44
CA THR A 72 5.94 -2.01 12.35
C THR A 72 4.74 -2.74 11.74
N ALA A 73 3.91 -3.30 12.62
CA ALA A 73 2.64 -3.96 12.28
C ALA A 73 1.66 -3.71 13.43
N LEU A 74 0.74 -2.77 13.24
CA LEU A 74 -0.12 -2.23 14.29
C LEU A 74 -1.52 -1.91 13.75
N PRO A 75 -2.58 -2.05 14.57
CA PRO A 75 -3.85 -1.40 14.27
C PRO A 75 -3.65 0.12 14.18
N PHE A 76 -4.31 0.79 13.24
CA PHE A 76 -4.19 2.23 13.11
C PHE A 76 -4.53 3.00 14.41
N PRO A 77 -5.56 2.65 15.21
CA PRO A 77 -5.80 3.33 16.48
C PRO A 77 -4.63 3.26 17.46
N LYS A 78 -3.72 2.29 17.31
CA LYS A 78 -2.52 2.11 18.14
C LYS A 78 -1.29 2.83 17.61
N THR A 79 -1.40 3.57 16.51
CA THR A 79 -0.30 4.41 15.99
C THR A 79 -0.30 5.82 16.58
N VAL A 80 -1.37 6.26 17.21
CA VAL A 80 -1.48 7.59 17.84
C VAL A 80 -0.34 7.82 18.85
N GLY A 81 0.37 8.94 18.72
CA GLY A 81 1.53 9.27 19.55
C GLY A 81 2.83 8.61 19.10
N ARG A 82 2.82 7.86 17.98
CA ARG A 82 4.01 7.37 17.30
C ARG A 82 4.26 8.23 16.07
N GLU A 83 5.18 9.18 16.19
CA GLU A 83 5.49 10.20 15.17
C GLU A 83 5.64 9.61 13.75
N LYS A 84 6.30 8.46 13.62
CA LYS A 84 6.52 7.81 12.32
C LYS A 84 5.33 7.04 11.74
N ASP A 85 4.29 6.77 12.54
CA ASP A 85 3.17 5.91 12.16
C ASP A 85 1.81 6.65 12.17
N GLU A 86 1.65 7.69 13.00
CA GLU A 86 0.36 8.35 13.23
C GLU A 86 -0.19 9.08 12.01
N GLY A 87 0.70 9.60 11.16
CA GLY A 87 0.33 10.27 9.91
C GLY A 87 -0.48 9.36 8.98
N TYR A 88 -0.17 8.06 8.94
CA TYR A 88 -0.89 7.08 8.12
C TYR A 88 -2.31 6.81 8.64
N TYR A 89 -2.54 6.90 9.96
CA TYR A 89 -3.90 6.82 10.48
C TYR A 89 -4.72 8.06 10.08
N GLY A 90 -4.10 9.24 10.11
CA GLY A 90 -4.68 10.47 9.54
C GLY A 90 -5.07 10.27 8.06
N MET A 91 -4.16 9.70 7.28
CA MET A 91 -4.38 9.41 5.86
C MET A 91 -5.53 8.41 5.66
N ALA A 92 -5.56 7.30 6.40
CA ALA A 92 -6.63 6.31 6.31
C ALA A 92 -8.01 6.91 6.60
N LYS A 93 -8.11 7.74 7.66
CA LYS A 93 -9.34 8.47 8.00
C LYS A 93 -9.77 9.41 6.89
N ASN A 94 -8.82 10.13 6.28
CA ASN A 94 -9.12 11.08 5.21
C ASN A 94 -9.54 10.39 3.91
N PHE A 95 -9.00 9.20 3.62
CA PHE A 95 -9.27 8.49 2.37
C PHE A 95 -10.59 7.71 2.43
N CYS A 96 -10.82 6.96 3.51
CA CYS A 96 -11.95 6.02 3.58
C CYS A 96 -12.80 6.16 4.85
N GLY A 97 -12.61 7.24 5.61
CA GLY A 97 -13.38 7.51 6.82
C GLY A 97 -12.83 6.82 8.06
N LYS A 98 -13.31 7.29 9.21
CA LYS A 98 -12.83 6.84 10.52
C LYS A 98 -13.13 5.37 10.79
N GLU A 99 -14.31 4.89 10.39
CA GLU A 99 -14.74 3.52 10.67
C GLU A 99 -13.87 2.47 9.95
N VAL A 100 -13.51 2.71 8.68
CA VAL A 100 -12.55 1.86 7.96
C VAL A 100 -11.18 1.92 8.62
N ALA A 101 -10.71 3.13 8.95
CA ALA A 101 -9.40 3.32 9.56
C ALA A 101 -9.28 2.62 10.92
N ASP A 102 -10.33 2.68 11.76
CA ASP A 102 -10.36 2.04 13.08
C ASP A 102 -10.30 0.52 13.01
N LYS A 103 -10.83 -0.07 11.92
CA LYS A 103 -10.83 -1.51 11.64
C LYS A 103 -9.62 -1.97 10.81
N SER A 104 -8.70 -1.07 10.50
CA SER A 104 -7.56 -1.34 9.63
C SER A 104 -6.23 -1.34 10.38
N TRP A 105 -5.23 -1.93 9.73
CA TRP A 105 -3.88 -2.09 10.23
C TRP A 105 -2.89 -1.41 9.28
N LEU A 106 -1.81 -0.90 9.86
CA LEU A 106 -0.63 -0.43 9.17
C LEU A 106 0.46 -1.49 9.26
N ALA A 107 1.05 -1.84 8.13
CA ALA A 107 2.37 -2.44 8.10
C ALA A 107 3.35 -1.53 7.37
N ARG A 108 4.50 -1.29 7.99
CA ARG A 108 5.65 -0.61 7.39
C ARG A 108 6.72 -1.65 7.10
N ILE A 109 7.19 -1.68 5.87
CA ILE A 109 8.08 -2.71 5.36
C ILE A 109 9.36 -2.04 4.88
N TYR A 110 10.49 -2.59 5.28
CA TYR A 110 11.80 -2.20 4.79
C TYR A 110 12.26 -3.17 3.70
N PHE A 111 12.78 -2.64 2.59
CA PHE A 111 13.26 -3.41 1.44
C PHE A 111 14.79 -3.20 1.23
N PRO A 112 15.64 -4.07 1.80
CA PRO A 112 17.10 -3.88 1.78
C PRO A 112 17.71 -3.84 0.37
N LYS A 113 17.11 -4.52 -0.61
CA LYS A 113 17.64 -4.53 -1.98
C LYS A 113 17.56 -3.17 -2.69
N TRP A 114 16.82 -2.21 -2.13
CA TRP A 114 16.79 -0.82 -2.62
C TRP A 114 17.89 0.07 -2.03
N GLU A 115 18.74 -0.43 -1.13
CA GLU A 115 19.86 0.32 -0.55
C GLU A 115 20.82 0.82 -1.63
N GLY A 116 21.15 2.11 -1.57
CA GLY A 116 22.00 2.76 -2.55
C GLY A 116 21.36 2.96 -3.93
N ILE A 117 20.12 2.49 -4.16
CA ILE A 117 19.41 2.60 -5.43
C ILE A 117 18.28 3.64 -5.33
N SER A 118 17.40 3.52 -4.35
CA SER A 118 16.23 4.40 -4.22
C SER A 118 15.81 4.58 -2.77
N ALA A 119 16.00 5.79 -2.23
CA ALA A 119 15.59 6.12 -0.88
C ALA A 119 14.06 6.04 -0.69
N SER A 120 13.28 6.34 -1.73
CA SER A 120 11.81 6.26 -1.68
C SER A 120 11.28 4.82 -1.77
N SER A 121 12.08 3.88 -2.27
CA SER A 121 11.69 2.48 -2.39
C SER A 121 12.23 1.61 -1.25
N LEU A 122 13.07 2.18 -0.38
CA LEU A 122 13.59 1.51 0.82
C LEU A 122 12.49 1.14 1.82
N GLU A 123 11.37 1.85 1.79
CA GLU A 123 10.25 1.60 2.68
C GLU A 123 8.94 1.61 1.92
N GLY A 124 8.09 0.62 2.16
CA GLY A 124 6.70 0.59 1.70
C GLY A 124 5.74 0.54 2.86
N GLN A 125 4.54 1.07 2.65
CA GLN A 125 3.47 1.05 3.65
C GLN A 125 2.20 0.48 3.06
N ILE A 126 1.61 -0.51 3.73
CA ILE A 126 0.35 -1.10 3.31
C ILE A 126 -0.71 -0.96 4.39
N PHE A 127 -1.92 -0.70 3.93
CA PHE A 127 -3.09 -0.48 4.73
C PHE A 127 -3.96 -1.72 4.52
N VAL A 128 -4.19 -2.44 5.61
CA VAL A 128 -4.74 -3.80 5.56
C VAL A 128 -6.00 -3.84 6.39
N ALA A 129 -7.00 -4.56 5.91
CA ALA A 129 -8.18 -4.90 6.68
C ALA A 129 -8.45 -6.40 6.61
N LYS A 130 -9.24 -6.90 7.55
CA LYS A 130 -9.71 -8.28 7.54
C LYS A 130 -11.20 -8.29 7.18
N SER A 131 -11.52 -8.87 6.03
CA SER A 131 -12.89 -9.16 5.62
C SER A 131 -13.40 -10.38 6.38
N LYS A 132 -14.67 -10.34 6.79
CA LYS A 132 -15.36 -11.46 7.45
C LYS A 132 -15.42 -12.70 6.56
N GLU A 133 -15.45 -12.53 5.24
CA GLU A 133 -15.54 -13.64 4.28
C GLU A 133 -14.20 -14.00 3.66
N LYS A 134 -13.38 -12.99 3.33
CA LYS A 134 -12.18 -13.17 2.48
C LYS A 134 -10.87 -13.17 3.26
N GLY A 135 -10.92 -12.89 4.56
CA GLY A 135 -9.74 -12.75 5.40
C GLY A 135 -8.96 -11.46 5.12
N TRP A 136 -7.65 -11.50 5.33
CA TRP A 136 -6.78 -10.33 5.26
C TRP A 136 -6.53 -9.88 3.82
N TYR A 137 -6.62 -8.58 3.56
CA TYR A 137 -6.30 -8.01 2.25
C TYR A 137 -5.77 -6.57 2.37
N VAL A 138 -4.90 -6.20 1.42
CA VAL A 138 -4.42 -4.83 1.27
C VAL A 138 -5.46 -4.02 0.51
N TRP A 139 -5.97 -2.95 1.13
CA TRP A 139 -6.89 -2.03 0.47
C TRP A 139 -6.20 -0.76 -0.04
N PHE A 140 -4.99 -0.47 0.46
CA PHE A 140 -4.17 0.61 -0.07
C PHE A 140 -2.67 0.34 0.13
N ARG A 141 -1.87 0.68 -0.89
CA ARG A 141 -0.40 0.67 -0.85
C ARG A 141 0.09 2.11 -1.00
N TYR A 142 0.81 2.58 0.02
CA TYR A 142 1.49 3.85 0.02
C TYR A 142 2.99 3.59 -0.11
N HIS A 143 3.52 3.92 -1.29
CA HIS A 143 4.83 3.51 -1.81
C HIS A 143 4.99 1.99 -2.00
#